data_AF-A0A1M6NA68-F1
#
_entry.id   AF-A0A1M6NA68-F1
#
_cell.length_a   1.000
_cell.length_b   1.000
_cell.length_c   1.000
_cell.angle_alpha   90.00
_cell.angle_beta   90.00
_cell.angle_gamma   90.00
#
_symmetry.space_group_name_H-M   'P 1'
#
loop_
_entity.id
_entity.type
_entity.pdbx_description
1 polymer ?
#
loop_
_entity_poly.entity_id
_entity_poly.type
_entity_poly.pdbx_seq_one_letter_code
_entity_poly.pdbx_strand_id
1 'polypeptide(L)'
;MGHFRGYCEFHNESPWKIQGHFHFQILEKMQIVGRFLSRKFEFKGLRSIEDVASCLYAYDESACYPENSEWTYTRYFAVDAFDNGWRLYKQAPTIWKSFSYLRSLEQLPTKNEIPMEYFARTVDFLLTEKLQTINDFEGFSLKDINEAIIESGYIEGSRYLDRPNEEKNK
;
A
#
# COMPACT_ATOMS: atom_id res chain seq x y z
N MET A 1 -52.59 -43.70 -44.75
CA MET A 1 -51.91 -42.98 -45.85
C MET A 1 -52.09 -41.50 -45.53
N GLY A 2 -51.15 -40.78 -44.91
CA GLY A 2 -49.81 -40.42 -45.43
C GLY A 2 -50.01 -39.46 -46.62
N HIS A 3 -49.45 -38.25 -46.73
CA HIS A 3 -48.33 -37.56 -46.09
C HIS A 3 -48.35 -36.09 -46.61
N PHE A 4 -47.91 -35.10 -45.81
CA PHE A 4 -47.06 -33.91 -46.12
C PHE A 4 -47.20 -33.16 -47.47
N ARG A 5 -47.25 -31.82 -47.60
CA ARG A 5 -46.28 -30.75 -47.25
C ARG A 5 -46.83 -29.47 -47.95
N GLY A 6 -46.61 -28.21 -47.56
CA GLY A 6 -45.79 -27.62 -46.53
C GLY A 6 -46.21 -26.16 -46.29
N TYR A 7 -46.23 -25.79 -45.02
CA TYR A 7 -46.13 -24.40 -44.57
C TYR A 7 -44.66 -24.01 -44.57
N CYS A 8 -44.35 -22.84 -45.11
CA CYS A 8 -43.17 -22.07 -44.77
C CYS A 8 -43.62 -20.62 -44.72
N GLU A 9 -43.64 -20.03 -43.52
CA GLU A 9 -43.07 -18.69 -43.34
C GLU A 9 -42.88 -18.43 -41.84
N PHE A 10 -41.60 -18.24 -41.51
CA PHE A 10 -41.06 -17.88 -40.22
C PHE A 10 -41.62 -16.53 -39.76
N HIS A 11 -42.34 -16.49 -38.65
CA HIS A 11 -42.56 -15.26 -37.89
C HIS A 11 -41.60 -15.20 -36.70
N ASN A 12 -40.41 -14.69 -36.99
CA ASN A 12 -39.61 -13.75 -36.21
C ASN A 12 -39.90 -13.68 -34.68
N GLU A 13 -39.28 -14.57 -33.89
CA GLU A 13 -39.11 -14.30 -32.46
C GLU A 13 -37.87 -13.43 -32.23
N SER A 14 -38.11 -12.23 -31.73
CA SER A 14 -37.10 -11.20 -31.50
C SER A 14 -36.06 -11.60 -30.41
N PRO A 15 -34.74 -11.43 -30.62
CA PRO A 15 -33.70 -11.97 -29.72
C PRO A 15 -33.47 -11.24 -28.37
N TRP A 16 -34.22 -10.18 -28.05
CA TRP A 16 -33.81 -9.21 -27.02
C TRP A 16 -34.38 -9.44 -25.60
N LYS A 17 -34.97 -10.59 -25.30
CA LYS A 17 -35.60 -10.84 -23.97
C LYS A 17 -34.66 -11.35 -22.87
N ILE A 18 -33.34 -11.45 -23.09
CA ILE A 18 -32.38 -11.95 -22.08
C ILE A 18 -31.41 -10.86 -21.58
N GLN A 19 -31.76 -9.57 -21.68
CA GLN A 19 -30.87 -8.46 -21.27
C GLN A 19 -31.38 -7.62 -20.08
N GLY A 20 -32.59 -7.88 -19.57
CA GLY A 20 -33.19 -7.06 -18.50
C GLY A 20 -32.77 -7.44 -17.07
N HIS A 21 -32.64 -8.73 -16.77
CA HIS A 21 -32.42 -9.19 -15.39
C HIS A 21 -31.00 -8.93 -14.85
N PHE A 22 -30.00 -8.98 -15.72
CA PHE A 22 -28.60 -8.77 -15.32
C PHE A 22 -28.30 -7.29 -15.05
N HIS A 23 -28.93 -6.38 -15.82
CA HIS A 23 -28.72 -4.94 -15.72
C HIS A 23 -29.33 -4.35 -14.42
N PHE A 24 -30.47 -4.89 -13.97
CA PHE A 24 -31.15 -4.43 -12.76
C PHE A 24 -30.40 -4.78 -11.47
N GLN A 25 -29.84 -5.99 -11.36
CA GLN A 25 -29.08 -6.42 -10.17
C GLN A 25 -27.77 -5.65 -9.98
N ILE A 26 -27.12 -5.23 -11.08
CA ILE A 26 -25.90 -4.41 -11.02
C ILE A 26 -26.23 -3.00 -10.51
N LEU A 27 -27.34 -2.41 -10.98
CA LEU A 27 -27.77 -1.07 -10.57
C LEU A 27 -28.18 -1.01 -9.09
N GLU A 28 -28.86 -2.03 -8.56
CA GLU A 28 -29.20 -2.11 -7.13
C GLU A 28 -27.95 -2.21 -6.23
N LYS A 29 -26.96 -3.03 -6.63
CA LYS A 29 -25.70 -3.15 -5.90
C LYS A 29 -24.88 -1.86 -5.90
N MET A 30 -24.91 -1.11 -7.01
CA MET A 30 -24.23 0.19 -7.11
C MET A 30 -24.84 1.27 -6.20
N GLN A 31 -26.13 1.22 -5.87
CA GLN A 31 -26.76 2.16 -4.94
C GLN A 31 -26.21 2.01 -3.52
N ILE A 32 -25.89 0.79 -3.09
CA ILE A 32 -25.28 0.50 -1.78
C ILE A 32 -23.81 0.96 -1.80
N VAL A 33 -23.04 0.54 -2.81
CA VAL A 33 -21.64 0.93 -2.99
C VAL A 33 -21.49 2.45 -3.08
N GLY A 34 -22.40 3.14 -3.78
CA GLY A 34 -22.41 4.59 -3.91
C GLY A 34 -22.65 5.34 -2.60
N ARG A 35 -23.39 4.75 -1.65
CA ARG A 35 -23.55 5.32 -0.29
C ARG A 35 -22.26 5.20 0.51
N PHE A 36 -21.53 4.09 0.37
CA PHE A 36 -20.25 3.86 1.05
C PHE A 36 -19.07 4.61 0.40
N LEU A 37 -19.05 4.77 -0.92
CA LEU A 37 -18.01 5.50 -1.68
C LEU A 37 -18.37 6.97 -1.95
N SER A 38 -19.42 7.49 -1.31
CA SER A 38 -19.91 8.87 -1.48
C SER A 38 -18.89 9.93 -1.08
N ARG A 39 -17.95 9.58 -0.19
CA ARG A 39 -16.84 10.45 0.23
C ARG A 39 -15.52 9.79 -0.12
N LYS A 40 -14.76 10.43 -1.00
CA LYS A 40 -13.35 10.09 -1.23
C LYS A 40 -12.54 10.76 -0.11
N PHE A 41 -11.99 9.96 0.79
CA PHE A 41 -10.91 10.42 1.67
C PHE A 41 -9.59 10.12 0.97
N GLU A 42 -8.80 11.14 0.68
CA GLU A 42 -7.45 10.94 0.16
C GLU A 42 -6.54 10.55 1.31
N PHE A 43 -6.16 9.27 1.35
CA PHE A 43 -5.05 8.84 2.17
C PHE A 43 -3.77 9.47 1.60
N LYS A 44 -3.15 10.33 2.40
CA LYS A 44 -1.88 10.98 2.07
C LYS A 44 -0.76 10.20 2.75
N GLY A 45 0.33 10.00 2.03
CA GLY A 45 1.60 9.57 2.59
C GLY A 45 2.30 10.68 3.38
N LEU A 46 3.53 10.39 3.81
CA LEU A 46 4.37 11.25 4.63
C LEU A 46 5.04 12.30 3.75
N ARG A 47 4.92 13.59 4.10
CA ARG A 47 5.36 14.72 3.25
C ARG A 47 6.47 15.55 3.89
N SER A 48 6.86 15.20 5.11
CA SER A 48 7.86 15.91 5.88
C SER A 48 8.63 14.97 6.79
N ILE A 49 9.77 15.44 7.32
CA ILE A 49 10.54 14.71 8.33
C ILE A 49 9.71 14.56 9.60
N GLU A 50 8.89 15.55 9.92
CA GLU A 50 7.99 15.57 11.07
C GLU A 50 6.91 14.50 10.96
N ASP A 51 6.36 14.25 9.77
CA ASP A 51 5.42 13.14 9.53
C ASP A 51 6.10 11.80 9.79
N VAL A 52 7.33 11.61 9.26
CA VAL A 52 8.13 10.40 9.49
C VAL A 52 8.41 10.21 10.98
N ALA A 53 8.89 11.25 11.66
CA ALA A 53 9.19 11.20 13.09
C ALA A 53 7.94 10.87 13.91
N SER A 54 6.80 11.47 13.59
CA SER A 54 5.52 11.21 14.28
C SER A 54 5.07 9.76 14.09
N CYS A 55 5.21 9.20 12.89
CA CYS A 55 4.89 7.80 12.64
C CYS A 55 5.85 6.85 13.38
N LEU A 56 7.17 7.10 13.32
CA LEU A 56 8.15 6.26 14.05
C LEU A 56 8.00 6.37 15.56
N TYR A 57 7.63 7.54 16.08
CA TYR A 57 7.31 7.73 17.49
C TYR A 57 6.13 6.84 17.92
N ALA A 58 5.15 6.64 17.04
CA ALA A 58 4.06 5.71 17.32
C ALA A 58 4.56 4.27 17.53
N TYR A 59 5.61 3.82 16.80
CA TYR A 59 6.24 2.52 17.03
C TYR A 59 6.97 2.43 18.38
N ASP A 60 7.58 3.54 18.81
CA ASP A 60 8.31 3.61 20.08
C ASP A 60 7.38 3.61 21.30
N GLU A 61 6.15 4.15 21.17
CA GLU A 61 5.30 4.47 22.34
C GLU A 61 3.90 3.84 22.35
N SER A 62 3.31 3.56 21.18
CA SER A 62 1.87 3.24 21.10
C SER A 62 1.53 1.97 20.32
N ALA A 63 2.33 1.61 19.32
CA ALA A 63 2.13 0.37 18.58
C ALA A 63 2.61 -0.77 19.48
N CYS A 64 1.70 -1.63 19.91
CA CYS A 64 2.02 -2.75 20.77
C CYS A 64 2.25 -4.03 19.96
N TYR A 65 3.25 -4.82 20.35
CA TYR A 65 3.48 -6.15 19.80
C TYR A 65 4.17 -7.06 20.83
N PRO A 66 3.67 -8.29 21.04
CA PRO A 66 2.47 -8.90 20.46
C PRO A 66 1.18 -8.17 20.87
N GLU A 67 0.07 -8.47 20.20
CA GLU A 67 -1.24 -7.87 20.52
C GLU A 67 -1.59 -8.05 22.01
N ASN A 68 -2.18 -7.01 22.61
CA ASN A 68 -2.54 -6.97 24.04
C ASN A 68 -1.35 -7.09 25.01
N SER A 69 -0.13 -6.79 24.57
CA SER A 69 1.03 -6.64 25.45
C SER A 69 1.30 -5.17 25.80
N GLU A 70 2.06 -4.95 26.87
CA GLU A 70 2.60 -3.63 27.23
C GLU A 70 3.90 -3.29 26.46
N TRP A 71 4.32 -4.16 25.54
CA TRP A 71 5.56 -4.00 24.80
C TRP A 71 5.29 -3.17 23.55
N THR A 72 6.03 -2.09 23.40
CA THR A 72 6.01 -1.31 22.15
C THR A 72 6.76 -2.05 21.06
N TYR A 73 6.36 -1.85 19.81
CA TYR A 73 6.87 -2.59 18.66
C TYR A 73 8.39 -2.45 18.54
N THR A 74 8.92 -1.23 18.67
CA THR A 74 10.36 -1.01 18.66
C THR A 74 11.05 -1.77 19.80
N ARG A 75 10.51 -1.70 21.02
CA ARG A 75 11.10 -2.36 22.19
C ARG A 75 11.10 -3.88 22.01
N TYR A 76 10.05 -4.46 21.45
CA TYR A 76 9.96 -5.90 21.22
C TYR A 76 11.11 -6.43 20.34
N PHE A 77 11.44 -5.74 19.25
CA PHE A 77 12.51 -6.17 18.34
C PHE A 77 13.90 -5.74 18.79
N ALA A 78 14.03 -4.55 19.40
CA ALA A 78 15.31 -3.95 19.77
C ALA A 78 15.46 -3.79 21.29
N VAL A 79 15.15 -4.83 22.07
CA VAL A 79 15.07 -4.79 23.55
C VAL A 79 16.27 -4.09 24.18
N ASP A 80 17.48 -4.60 23.91
CA ASP A 80 18.70 -4.11 24.55
C ASP A 80 18.98 -2.65 24.19
N ALA A 81 18.85 -2.28 22.91
CA ALA A 81 19.09 -0.92 22.47
C ALA A 81 18.03 0.05 23.02
N PHE A 82 16.76 -0.35 23.00
CA PHE A 82 15.65 0.47 23.47
C PHE A 82 15.75 0.73 24.98
N ASP A 83 16.06 -0.30 25.76
CA ASP A 83 16.23 -0.20 27.21
C ASP A 83 17.50 0.62 27.57
N ASN A 84 18.49 0.68 26.67
CA ASN A 84 19.65 1.59 26.74
C ASN A 84 19.38 3.01 26.20
N GLY A 85 18.12 3.35 25.86
CA GLY A 85 17.71 4.71 25.49
C GLY A 85 17.76 5.03 23.99
N TRP A 86 18.03 4.04 23.14
CA TRP A 86 17.83 4.16 21.70
C TRP A 86 16.34 4.28 21.38
N ARG A 87 15.99 5.05 20.35
CA ARG A 87 14.60 5.27 19.92
C ARG A 87 14.56 5.32 18.40
N LEU A 88 13.59 4.64 17.81
CA LEU A 88 13.46 4.54 16.37
C LEU A 88 13.15 5.91 15.73
N TYR A 89 12.35 6.76 16.38
CA TYR A 89 12.01 8.08 15.82
C TYR A 89 13.24 8.96 15.56
N LYS A 90 14.36 8.74 16.26
CA LYS A 90 15.62 9.45 16.02
C LYS A 90 16.23 9.14 14.65
N GLN A 91 15.80 8.06 13.99
CA GLN A 91 16.20 7.69 12.63
C GLN A 91 15.41 8.44 11.54
N ALA A 92 14.38 9.22 11.90
CA ALA A 92 13.54 9.93 10.93
C ALA A 92 14.33 10.80 9.93
N PRO A 93 15.35 11.59 10.31
CA PRO A 93 16.12 12.39 9.35
C PRO A 93 16.85 11.51 8.33
N THR A 94 17.39 10.38 8.79
CA THR A 94 18.13 9.44 7.93
C THR A 94 17.18 8.74 6.97
N ILE A 95 16.03 8.25 7.44
CA ILE A 95 14.99 7.63 6.62
C ILE A 95 14.47 8.60 5.55
N TRP A 96 14.11 9.82 5.95
CA TRP A 96 13.64 10.84 5.01
C TRP A 96 14.68 11.17 3.93
N LYS A 97 15.95 11.33 4.34
CA LYS A 97 17.06 11.58 3.43
C LYS A 97 17.24 10.44 2.44
N SER A 98 17.16 9.19 2.89
CA SER A 98 17.28 8.01 2.04
C SER A 98 16.16 7.89 1.02
N PHE A 99 14.91 8.14 1.40
CA PHE A 99 13.79 8.19 0.45
C PHE A 99 13.98 9.28 -0.61
N SER A 100 14.41 10.47 -0.19
CA SER A 100 14.68 11.60 -1.08
C SER A 100 15.84 11.31 -2.03
N TYR A 101 16.91 10.69 -1.52
CA TYR A 101 18.07 10.28 -2.29
C TYR A 101 17.71 9.24 -3.35
N LEU A 102 17.05 8.14 -2.97
CA LEU A 102 16.67 7.07 -3.89
C LEU A 102 15.67 7.56 -4.94
N ARG A 103 14.72 8.41 -4.55
CA ARG A 103 13.80 9.06 -5.50
C ARG A 103 14.55 9.85 -6.56
N SER A 104 15.51 10.68 -6.14
CA SER A 104 16.32 11.49 -7.05
C SER A 104 17.20 10.62 -7.95
N LEU A 105 17.80 9.56 -7.39
CA LEU A 105 18.66 8.63 -8.11
C LEU A 105 17.89 7.91 -9.23
N GLU A 106 16.68 7.47 -8.92
CA GLU A 106 15.81 6.69 -9.81
C GLU A 106 14.93 7.56 -10.71
N GLN A 107 15.07 8.89 -10.65
CA GLN A 107 14.30 9.86 -11.44
C GLN A 107 12.78 9.68 -11.29
N LEU A 108 12.34 9.26 -10.11
CA LEU A 108 10.93 9.07 -9.78
C LEU A 108 10.24 10.45 -9.66
N PRO A 109 8.93 10.54 -9.96
CA PRO A 109 8.23 11.81 -10.01
C PRO A 109 8.18 12.51 -8.66
N THR A 110 8.01 13.82 -8.81
CA THR A 110 8.33 14.84 -7.83
C THR A 110 7.27 14.99 -6.75
N LYS A 111 6.27 14.11 -6.66
CA LYS A 111 5.29 14.19 -5.57
C LYS A 111 6.01 13.82 -4.27
N ASN A 112 6.49 14.82 -3.54
CA ASN A 112 7.29 14.70 -2.32
C ASN A 112 6.46 14.11 -1.17
N GLU A 113 6.12 12.84 -1.32
CA GLU A 113 5.22 12.06 -0.50
C GLU A 113 5.73 10.62 -0.50
N ILE A 114 5.99 10.07 0.68
CA ILE A 114 6.34 8.67 0.88
C ILE A 114 5.02 7.92 1.13
N PRO A 115 4.58 7.00 0.25
CA PRO A 115 3.38 6.22 0.51
C PRO A 115 3.52 5.40 1.79
N MET A 116 2.46 5.37 2.61
CA MET A 116 2.46 4.70 3.92
C MET A 116 2.83 3.22 3.85
N GLU A 117 2.42 2.52 2.79
CA GLU A 117 2.73 1.11 2.58
C GLU A 117 4.24 0.85 2.53
N TYR A 118 4.97 1.60 1.70
CA TYR A 118 6.42 1.44 1.57
C TYR A 118 7.15 1.88 2.83
N PHE A 119 6.68 2.95 3.48
CA PHE A 119 7.23 3.38 4.77
C PHE A 119 7.09 2.27 5.83
N ALA A 120 5.90 1.70 6.01
CA ALA A 120 5.67 0.64 6.98
C ALA A 120 6.55 -0.59 6.68
N ARG A 121 6.61 -1.03 5.42
CA ARG A 121 7.48 -2.14 5.00
C ARG A 121 8.97 -1.88 5.24
N THR A 122 9.44 -0.65 5.02
CA THR A 122 10.82 -0.27 5.34
C THR A 122 11.09 -0.41 6.83
N VAL A 123 10.18 0.08 7.69
CA VAL A 123 10.33 -0.03 9.14
C VAL A 123 10.30 -1.49 9.60
N ASP A 124 9.38 -2.29 9.06
CA ASP A 124 9.29 -3.71 9.36
C ASP A 124 10.58 -4.42 8.98
N PHE A 125 11.07 -4.25 7.75
CA PHE A 125 12.33 -4.86 7.32
C PHE A 125 13.52 -4.44 8.22
N LEU A 126 13.59 -3.17 8.61
CA LEU A 126 14.66 -2.69 9.50
C LEU A 126 14.64 -3.42 10.84
N LEU A 127 13.47 -3.56 11.46
CA LEU A 127 13.34 -4.13 12.81
C LEU A 127 13.36 -5.67 12.81
N THR A 128 12.76 -6.32 11.81
CA THR A 128 12.62 -7.78 11.80
C THR A 128 13.78 -8.50 11.13
N GLU A 129 14.32 -7.95 10.04
CA GLU A 129 15.38 -8.60 9.25
C GLU A 129 16.73 -7.93 9.50
N LYS A 130 16.81 -6.62 9.26
CA LYS A 130 18.10 -5.92 9.23
C LYS A 130 18.79 -5.90 10.58
N LEU A 131 18.03 -5.63 11.64
CA LEU A 131 18.51 -5.61 13.02
C LEU A 131 19.21 -6.93 13.41
N GLN A 132 18.73 -8.07 12.92
CA GLN A 132 19.29 -9.40 13.22
C GLN A 132 20.69 -9.60 12.61
N THR A 133 21.09 -8.75 11.66
CA THR A 133 22.40 -8.84 10.98
C THR A 133 23.47 -7.94 11.59
N ILE A 134 23.10 -7.05 12.51
CA ILE A 134 23.99 -6.04 13.09
C ILE A 134 24.39 -6.48 14.49
N ASN A 135 25.69 -6.73 14.68
CA ASN A 135 26.27 -6.88 16.02
C ASN A 135 26.46 -5.49 16.64
N ASP A 136 26.27 -5.38 17.95
CA ASP A 136 26.45 -4.14 18.73
C ASP A 136 25.63 -2.96 18.14
N PHE A 137 24.32 -3.14 18.04
CA PHE A 137 23.43 -2.18 17.41
C PHE A 137 23.33 -0.84 18.16
N GLU A 138 23.80 0.24 17.53
CA GLU A 138 23.63 1.62 18.01
C GLU A 138 22.64 2.43 17.15
N GLY A 139 22.22 1.89 16.02
CA GLY A 139 21.31 2.52 15.08
C GLY A 139 21.55 2.08 13.64
N PHE A 140 20.56 2.31 12.79
CA PHE A 140 20.65 1.97 11.37
C PHE A 140 21.50 3.00 10.63
N SER A 141 22.44 2.52 9.81
CA SER A 141 23.21 3.38 8.92
C SER A 141 22.38 3.80 7.71
N LEU A 142 22.87 4.80 6.96
CA LEU A 142 22.30 5.17 5.66
C LEU A 142 22.22 3.98 4.69
N LYS A 143 23.21 3.08 4.75
CA LYS A 143 23.24 1.88 3.89
C LYS A 143 22.10 0.93 4.26
N ASP A 144 21.91 0.68 5.54
CA ASP A 144 20.87 -0.23 6.04
C ASP A 144 19.47 0.26 5.67
N ILE A 145 19.25 1.57 5.82
CA ILE A 145 18.00 2.22 5.45
C ILE A 145 17.77 2.20 3.93
N ASN A 146 18.80 2.47 3.12
CA ASN A 146 18.66 2.40 1.67
C ASN A 146 18.27 0.98 1.21
N GLU A 147 18.91 -0.03 1.79
CA GLU A 147 18.59 -1.44 1.52
C GLU A 147 17.13 -1.75 1.90
N ALA A 148 16.68 -1.35 3.09
CA ALA A 148 15.31 -1.55 3.53
C ALA A 148 14.26 -0.83 2.64
N ILE A 149 14.60 0.33 2.07
CA ILE A 149 13.71 1.02 1.12
C ILE A 149 13.64 0.27 -0.20
N ILE A 150 14.75 -0.29 -0.70
CA ILE A 150 14.76 -1.11 -1.90
C ILE A 150 13.91 -2.36 -1.68
N GLU A 151 14.13 -3.08 -0.57
CA GLU A 151 13.38 -4.31 -0.23
C GLU A 151 11.88 -4.05 0.01
N SER A 152 11.50 -2.83 0.40
CA SER A 152 10.07 -2.47 0.51
C SER A 152 9.31 -2.51 -0.82
N GLY A 153 10.04 -2.51 -1.96
CA GLY A 153 9.50 -2.40 -3.31
C GLY A 153 9.11 -0.97 -3.71
N TYR A 154 9.64 0.03 -3.00
CA TYR A 154 9.31 1.45 -3.23
C TYR A 154 9.64 1.91 -4.65
N ILE A 155 10.76 1.46 -5.21
CA ILE A 155 11.24 1.91 -6.53
C ILE A 155 10.32 1.35 -7.62
N GLU A 156 10.08 0.04 -7.64
CA GLU A 156 9.22 -0.65 -8.59
C GLU A 156 7.79 -0.14 -8.50
N GLY A 157 7.31 0.01 -7.26
CA GLY A 157 5.99 0.52 -6.94
C GLY A 157 5.75 1.93 -7.46
N SER A 158 6.70 2.84 -7.20
CA SER A 158 6.62 4.22 -7.69
C SER A 158 6.57 4.26 -9.22
N ARG A 159 7.46 3.53 -9.91
CA ARG A 159 7.47 3.45 -11.39
C ARG A 159 6.15 2.95 -11.98
N TYR A 160 5.46 2.03 -11.29
CA TYR A 160 4.18 1.52 -11.76
C TYR A 160 3.07 2.58 -11.67
N LEU A 161 3.03 3.32 -10.56
CA LEU A 161 2.02 4.37 -10.33
C LEU A 161 2.15 5.55 -11.31
N ASP A 162 3.33 5.72 -11.90
CA ASP A 162 3.62 6.81 -12.83
C ASP A 162 3.24 6.51 -14.28
N ARG A 163 2.92 5.26 -14.61
CA ARG A 163 2.51 4.93 -15.97
C ARG A 163 1.18 5.62 -16.29
N PRO A 164 1.08 6.33 -17.42
CA PRO A 164 -0.22 6.84 -17.88
C PRO A 164 -1.19 5.67 -18.03
N ASN A 165 -2.43 5.84 -17.54
CA ASN A 165 -3.51 4.85 -17.59
C ASN A 165 -4.00 4.63 -19.04
N GLU A 166 -3.16 4.12 -19.94
CA GLU A 166 -3.52 3.90 -21.36
C GLU A 166 -4.21 2.56 -21.66
N GLU A 167 -4.51 1.73 -20.66
CA GLU A 167 -5.15 0.41 -20.88
C GLU A 167 -6.48 0.21 -20.13
N LYS A 168 -7.31 1.25 -20.00
CA LYS A 168 -8.67 1.10 -19.44
C LYS A 168 -9.80 1.19 -20.47
N ASN A 169 -9.50 1.24 -21.77
CA ASN A 169 -10.50 1.22 -22.85
C ASN A 169 -9.99 0.42 -24.07
N LYS A 170 -9.79 -0.88 -23.91
CA LYS A 170 -9.81 -1.83 -25.03
C LYS A 170 -10.71 -3.00 -24.72
#